data_AF-A0A935HG07-F1
#
_entry.id   AF-A0A935HG07-F1
#
_cell.length_a   1.000
_cell.length_b   1.000
_cell.length_c   1.000
_cell.angle_alpha   90.00
_cell.angle_beta   90.00
_cell.angle_gamma   90.00
#
_symmetry.space_group_name_H-M   'P 1'
#
loop_
_entity.id
_entity.type
_entity.pdbx_description
1 polymer ?
#
loop_
_entity_poly.entity_id
_entity_poly.type
_entity_poly.pdbx_seq_one_letter_code
_entity_poly.pdbx_strand_id
1 'polypeptide(L)' 'MAARWVKLPNGNIIDANRIAYVSKPDSYPSMDDEGNDRIEYAVTFGTAFTRDTFMTVIGSKDEIAALIRQLLGAAPAA' A
#
# COMPACT_ATOMS: atom_id res chain seq x y z
N MET A 1 -15.94 -3.60 -10.61
CA MET A 1 -14.76 -4.37 -11.05
C MET A 1 -13.56 -3.75 -10.36
N ALA A 2 -12.75 -4.52 -9.62
CA ALA A 2 -11.51 -3.99 -9.06
C ALA A 2 -10.61 -3.46 -10.19
N ALA A 3 -9.99 -2.30 -9.99
CA ALA A 3 -9.09 -1.74 -10.99
C ALA A 3 -7.87 -2.66 -11.12
N ARG A 4 -7.68 -3.26 -12.30
CA ARG A 4 -6.56 -4.20 -12.55
C ARG A 4 -5.21 -3.55 -12.27
N TRP A 5 -5.03 -2.31 -12.70
CA TRP A 5 -3.79 -1.56 -12.52
C TRP A 5 -3.94 -0.59 -11.36
N VAL A 6 -3.15 -0.79 -10.32
CA VAL A 6 -3.18 0.00 -9.09
C VAL A 6 -1.89 0.80 -8.99
N LYS A 7 -2.01 2.11 -8.84
CA LYS A 7 -0.89 3.00 -8.59
C LYS A 7 -0.56 2.99 -7.10
N LEU A 8 0.69 2.72 -6.79
CA LEU A 8 1.23 2.76 -5.46
C LEU A 8 1.60 4.21 -5.07
N PRO A 9 1.61 4.56 -3.77
CA PRO A 9 2.09 5.85 -3.26
C PRO A 9 3.49 6.23 -3.77
N ASN A 10 4.38 5.25 -3.91
CA ASN A 10 5.73 5.45 -4.45
C ASN A 10 5.78 5.62 -5.98
N GLY A 11 4.64 5.72 -6.66
CA GLY A 11 4.53 5.95 -8.10
C GLY A 11 4.54 4.69 -8.98
N ASN A 12 4.90 3.54 -8.44
CA ASN A 12 4.87 2.26 -9.17
C ASN A 12 3.44 1.83 -9.51
N ILE A 13 3.27 1.01 -10.55
CA ILE A 13 1.98 0.44 -10.94
C ILE A 13 2.06 -1.08 -10.85
N ILE A 14 1.06 -1.70 -10.21
CA ILE A 14 0.99 -3.15 -10.03
C ILE A 14 -0.29 -3.75 -10.60
N ASP A 15 -0.24 -5.02 -11.00
CA ASP A 15 -1.43 -5.80 -11.38
C ASP A 15 -2.08 -6.39 -10.13
N ALA A 16 -3.24 -5.85 -9.73
CA ALA A 16 -4.01 -6.28 -8.56
C ALA A 16 -4.45 -7.74 -8.64
N ASN A 17 -4.61 -8.31 -9.85
CA ASN A 17 -4.98 -9.71 -10.02
C ASN A 17 -3.86 -10.68 -9.65
N ARG A 18 -2.64 -10.18 -9.42
CA ARG A 18 -1.50 -10.99 -9.01
C ARG A 18 -1.16 -10.87 -7.54
N ILE A 19 -1.91 -10.14 -6.74
CA ILE A 19 -1.62 -10.03 -5.31
C ILE A 19 -1.92 -11.36 -4.62
N ALA A 20 -0.87 -11.98 -4.09
CA ALA A 20 -0.93 -13.23 -3.34
C ALA A 20 -0.95 -13.00 -1.82
N TYR A 21 -0.44 -11.85 -1.37
CA TYR A 21 -0.31 -11.53 0.06
C TYR A 21 -0.42 -10.03 0.31
N VAL A 22 -1.08 -9.67 1.41
CA VAL A 22 -1.10 -8.32 2.00
C VAL A 22 -0.90 -8.47 3.51
N SER A 23 0.12 -7.80 4.06
CA SER A 23 0.39 -7.80 5.49
C SER A 23 -0.63 -6.94 6.24
N LYS A 24 -0.67 -7.11 7.56
CA LYS A 24 -1.24 -6.08 8.42
C LYS A 24 -0.42 -4.79 8.25
N PRO A 25 -1.06 -3.60 8.24
CA PRO A 25 -0.33 -2.34 8.27
C PRO A 25 0.43 -2.18 9.58
N ASP A 26 1.69 -1.79 9.49
CA ASP A 26 2.53 -1.39 10.60
C ASP A 26 2.63 0.13 10.65
N SER A 27 2.87 0.69 11.84
CA SER A 27 3.04 2.13 12.03
C SER A 27 4.29 2.43 12.84
N TYR A 28 4.99 3.51 12.52
CA TYR A 28 6.20 3.92 13.22
C TYR A 28 6.35 5.46 13.27
N PRO A 29 7.06 5.98 14.30
CA PRO A 29 7.41 7.39 14.36
C PRO A 29 8.37 7.76 13.22
N SER A 30 8.17 8.92 12.62
CA SER A 30 8.97 9.52 11.56
C SER A 30 8.99 11.04 11.75
N MET A 31 9.75 11.73 10.90
CA MET A 31 9.78 13.20 10.85
C MET A 31 9.51 13.61 9.41
N ASP A 32 8.72 14.67 9.22
CA ASP A 32 8.55 15.26 7.90
C ASP A 32 9.76 16.14 7.50
N ASP A 33 9.74 16.66 6.27
CA ASP A 33 10.81 17.51 5.72
C ASP A 33 10.98 18.83 6.48
N GLU A 34 9.97 19.24 7.26
CA GLU A 34 9.97 20.45 8.08
C GLU A 34 10.41 20.19 9.54
N GLY A 35 10.65 18.92 9.88
CA GLY A 35 11.08 18.49 11.20
C GLY A 35 9.94 18.34 12.21
N ASN A 36 8.69 18.24 11.77
CA ASN A 36 7.58 17.92 12.65
C ASN A 36 7.45 16.41 12.85
N ASP A 37 6.95 16.01 14.02
CA ASP A 37 6.63 14.62 14.31
C ASP A 37 5.52 14.12 13.38
N ARG A 38 5.76 12.96 12.75
CA ARG A 38 4.81 12.30 11.87
C ARG A 38 4.73 10.81 12.18
N ILE A 39 3.55 10.23 12.06
CA ILE A 39 3.39 8.77 12.06
C ILE A 39 3.28 8.29 10.62
N GLU A 40 4.19 7.41 10.22
CA GLU A 40 4.14 6.72 8.94
C GLU A 40 3.58 5.32 9.08
N TYR A 41 2.98 4.85 8.00
CA TYR A 41 2.37 3.53 7.90
C TYR A 41 3.06 2.76 6.78
N ALA A 42 3.32 1.48 7.02
CA ALA A 42 3.86 0.57 6.02
C ALA A 42 2.93 -0.62 5.82
N VAL A 43 2.80 -1.06 4.57
CA VAL A 43 2.16 -2.33 4.22
C VAL A 43 3.05 -3.10 3.26
N THR A 44 3.23 -4.39 3.53
CA THR A 44 3.98 -5.28 2.67
C THR A 44 3.01 -6.12 1.85
N PHE A 45 3.26 -6.25 0.56
CA PHE A 45 2.47 -7.11 -0.31
C PHE A 45 3.36 -7.90 -1.25
N GLY A 46 2.86 -9.07 -1.65
CA GLY A 46 3.53 -9.98 -2.56
C GLY A 46 2.70 -10.23 -3.81
N THR A 47 3.31 -10.15 -4.99
CA THR A 47 2.64 -10.48 -6.26
C THR A 47 2.84 -11.94 -6.68
N ALA A 48 3.57 -12.73 -5.88
CA ALA A 48 3.71 -14.18 -5.98
C ALA A 48 4.16 -14.72 -4.61
N PHE A 49 4.36 -16.04 -4.52
CA PHE A 49 4.84 -16.71 -3.31
C PHE A 49 6.37 -16.69 -3.14
N THR A 50 7.12 -16.15 -4.10
CA THR A 50 8.57 -16.00 -4.02
C THR A 50 8.95 -14.69 -3.34
N ARG A 51 9.97 -14.72 -2.47
CA ARG A 51 10.39 -13.57 -1.67
C ARG A 51 10.71 -12.32 -2.50
N ASP A 52 11.25 -12.50 -3.70
CA ASP A 52 11.68 -11.41 -4.58
C ASP A 52 10.51 -10.59 -5.16
N THR A 53 9.28 -11.07 -4.98
CA THR A 53 8.06 -10.39 -5.43
C THR A 53 7.34 -9.64 -4.32
N PHE A 54 7.95 -9.56 -3.14
CA PHE A 54 7.44 -8.78 -2.02
C PHE A 54 7.99 -7.36 -2.09
N MET A 55 7.11 -6.40 -1.83
CA MET A 55 7.47 -5.00 -1.70
C MET A 55 6.73 -4.35 -0.54
N THR A 56 7.40 -3.40 0.09
CA THR A 56 6.84 -2.59 1.17
C THR A 56 6.54 -1.20 0.63
N VAL A 57 5.32 -0.74 0.86
CA VAL A 57 4.92 0.63 0.58
C VAL A 57 4.76 1.36 1.89
N ILE A 58 5.30 2.57 1.92
CA ILE A 58 5.24 3.49 3.03
C ILE A 58 4.40 4.69 2.60
N GLY A 59 3.61 5.22 3.52
CA GLY A 59 2.84 6.44 3.31
C GLY A 59 2.12 6.90 4.56
N SER A 60 1.29 7.93 4.41
CA SER A 60 0.34 8.33 5.44
C SER A 60 -0.73 7.25 5.68
N LYS A 61 -1.42 7.37 6.81
CA LYS A 61 -2.55 6.51 7.16
C LYS A 61 -3.59 6.42 6.04
N ASP A 62 -3.94 7.56 5.46
CA ASP A 62 -5.00 7.66 4.47
C ASP A 62 -4.58 7.05 3.13
N GLU A 63 -3.33 7.23 2.72
CA GLU A 63 -2.77 6.60 1.52
C GLU A 63 -2.75 5.08 1.63
N ILE A 64 -2.28 4.53 2.76
CA ILE A 64 -2.25 3.09 2.99
C ILE A 64 -3.67 2.51 3.09
N ALA A 65 -4.59 3.20 3.77
CA ALA A 65 -5.97 2.78 3.86
C ALA A 65 -6.68 2.78 2.49
N ALA A 66 -6.44 3.80 1.67
CA ALA A 66 -6.97 3.89 0.31
C ALA A 66 -6.42 2.77 -0.57
N LEU A 67 -5.11 2.51 -0.50
CA LEU A 67 -4.46 1.41 -1.22
C LEU A 67 -5.11 0.07 -0.86
N ILE A 68 -5.22 -0.27 0.42
CA ILE A 68 -5.79 -1.54 0.86
C ILE A 68 -7.24 -1.69 0.39
N ARG A 69 -8.05 -0.64 0.49
CA ARG A 69 -9.43 -0.64 -0.02
C ARG A 69 -9.49 -0.91 -1.51
N GLN A 70 -8.61 -0.28 -2.29
CA GLN A 70 -8.51 -0.49 -3.74
C GLN A 70 -8.12 -1.93 -4.07
N LEU A 71 -7.17 -2.51 -3.32
CA LEU A 71 -6.74 -3.90 -3.51
C LEU A 71 -7.83 -4.92 -3.16
N LEU A 72 -8.59 -4.67 -2.09
CA LEU A 72 -9.70 -5.54 -1.67
C LEU A 72 -10.95 -5.38 -2.54
N GLY A 73 -10.91 -4.53 -3.57
CA GLY A 73 -12.08 -4.25 -4.43
C GLY A 73 -13.17 -3.44 -3.72
N ALA A 74 -12.92 -2.93 -2.51
CA ALA A 74 -13.75 -1.96 -1.82
C ALA A 74 -13.40 -0.55 -2.30
N ALA A 75 -13.45 -0.33 -3.62
CA ALA A 75 -13.40 1.02 -4.16
C ALA A 75 -14.61 1.80 -3.59
N PRO A 76 -14.43 3.06 -3.15
CA PRO A 76 -15.56 3.87 -2.73
C PRO A 76 -16.60 3.90 -3.86
N ALA A 77 -17.86 3.64 -3.51
CA ALA A 77 -18.97 3.93 -4.40
C ALA A 77 -18.87 5.41 -4.78
N ALA A 78 -18.92 5.67 -6.09
CA ALA A 78 -18.93 7.01 -6.66
C ALA A 78 -20.04 7.89 -6.10
#